data_AF-A0A2I2KIU5-F1
#
_entry.id   AF-A0A2I2KIU5-F1
#
_cell.length_a   1.000
_cell.length_b   1.000
_cell.length_c   1.000
_cell.angle_alpha   90.00
_cell.angle_beta   90.00
_cell.angle_gamma   90.00
#
_symmetry.space_group_name_H-M   'P 1'
#
loop_
_entity.id
_entity.type
_entity.pdbx_description
1 polymer ?
#
loop_
_entity_poly.entity_id
_entity_poly.type
_entity_poly.pdbx_seq_one_letter_code
_entity_poly.pdbx_strand_id
1 'polypeptide(L)'
;MSQSREPETWTARSAVPGFLPSTRAFRFTNTFAPQSLLDVRLPRMRWGLGIGDASRGLCGGMIFAVRDLHEAGLDPPPDTAPPERGSPLYAYLVRRLFASFDLPRGVARYYALTYGPDAVDGHANQKIGQNAPNRRDAGRPGQGQPYARRADVGRRSIAGEWPRIRLDLDTGRLSPLGIITVHSADPRRLGLNHQVLAYAYEQVGAAVTLRVHDPNTALDRADDVTMSFDLARPDAGIDHSISIGGRPVRAFFRSRYRWTDPRPALRRVGDDHPRTGLSPTQAIPYACSASDDRRSG
;
A
#
# COMPACT_ATOMS: atom_id res chain seq x y z
N MET A 1 -25.20 -46.74 6.46
CA MET A 1 -24.73 -45.76 5.46
C MET A 1 -24.37 -44.49 6.21
N SER A 2 -23.08 -44.33 6.55
CA SER A 2 -22.59 -43.12 7.22
C SER A 2 -22.44 -42.05 6.15
N GLN A 3 -23.34 -41.06 6.13
CA GLN A 3 -23.15 -39.87 5.31
C GLN A 3 -21.94 -39.13 5.88
N SER A 4 -20.82 -39.18 5.17
CA SER A 4 -19.69 -38.28 5.39
C SER A 4 -20.19 -36.85 5.17
N ARG A 5 -20.49 -36.14 6.25
CA ARG A 5 -20.65 -34.68 6.20
C ARG A 5 -19.31 -34.11 5.72
N GLU A 6 -19.28 -33.64 4.47
CA GLU A 6 -18.29 -32.67 4.02
C GLU A 6 -18.21 -31.57 5.10
N PRO A 7 -17.02 -31.21 5.61
CA PRO A 7 -16.91 -30.17 6.61
C PRO A 7 -17.43 -28.86 6.01
N GLU A 8 -18.46 -28.27 6.63
CA GLU A 8 -18.98 -26.96 6.24
C GLU A 8 -17.83 -25.94 6.21
N THR A 9 -17.46 -25.48 5.01
CA THR A 9 -16.43 -24.47 4.82
C THR A 9 -17.03 -23.11 5.15
N TRP A 10 -16.63 -22.54 6.28
CA TRP A 10 -17.06 -21.21 6.67
C TRP A 10 -16.50 -20.15 5.71
N THR A 11 -17.26 -19.07 5.51
CA THR A 11 -16.84 -17.90 4.73
C THR A 11 -16.92 -16.64 5.59
N ALA A 12 -15.86 -15.82 5.59
CA ALA A 12 -15.92 -14.44 6.09
C ALA A 12 -15.43 -13.48 5.03
N ARG A 13 -15.99 -12.26 5.04
CA ARG A 13 -15.64 -11.20 4.11
C ARG A 13 -15.79 -9.85 4.80
N SER A 14 -14.95 -8.90 4.43
CA SER A 14 -15.10 -7.50 4.79
C SER A 14 -14.62 -6.62 3.64
N ALA A 15 -15.21 -5.44 3.51
CA ALA A 15 -14.80 -4.40 2.59
C ALA A 15 -14.90 -3.05 3.29
N VAL A 16 -13.93 -2.18 3.05
CA VAL A 16 -13.94 -0.81 3.58
C VAL A 16 -15.10 -0.03 2.94
N PRO A 17 -16.04 0.51 3.74
CA PRO A 17 -17.19 1.20 3.19
C PRO A 17 -16.81 2.42 2.33
N GLY A 18 -17.46 2.57 1.18
CA GLY A 18 -17.27 3.75 0.32
C GLY A 18 -15.88 3.85 -0.31
N PHE A 19 -15.17 2.73 -0.45
CA PHE A 19 -13.89 2.67 -1.15
C PHE A 19 -13.93 1.67 -2.32
N LEU A 20 -13.71 2.20 -3.53
CA LEU A 20 -13.28 1.44 -4.69
C LEU A 20 -12.10 2.17 -5.35
N PRO A 21 -11.03 1.47 -5.74
CA PRO A 21 -9.90 2.08 -6.44
C PRO A 21 -10.29 2.96 -7.63
N SER A 22 -11.20 2.50 -8.48
CA SER A 22 -11.67 3.20 -9.69
C SER A 22 -12.33 4.56 -9.43
N THR A 23 -12.85 4.78 -8.22
CA THR A 23 -13.59 6.01 -7.86
C THR A 23 -12.90 6.84 -6.78
N ARG A 24 -12.08 6.21 -5.92
CA ARG A 24 -11.51 6.84 -4.72
C ARG A 24 -9.99 6.90 -4.72
N ALA A 25 -9.30 6.27 -5.67
CA ALA A 25 -7.86 6.45 -5.88
C ALA A 25 -7.56 7.49 -6.96
N PHE A 26 -6.29 7.86 -7.10
CA PHE A 26 -5.85 8.74 -8.18
C PHE A 26 -6.15 8.13 -9.55
N ARG A 27 -6.51 8.98 -10.52
CA ARG A 27 -6.82 8.58 -11.90
C ARG A 27 -5.58 8.42 -12.80
N PHE A 28 -4.41 8.72 -12.27
CA PHE A 28 -3.12 8.50 -12.90
C PHE A 28 -2.40 7.32 -12.25
N THR A 29 -1.60 6.62 -13.05
CA THR A 29 -0.73 5.55 -12.55
C THR A 29 0.58 6.11 -12.01
N ASN A 30 1.32 5.27 -11.31
CA ASN A 30 2.64 5.54 -10.78
C ASN A 30 3.72 5.64 -11.89
N THR A 31 3.58 6.63 -12.77
CA THR A 31 4.42 6.86 -13.94
C THR A 31 5.02 8.26 -13.87
N PHE A 32 5.86 8.50 -12.86
CA PHE A 32 6.58 9.75 -12.69
C PHE A 32 7.88 9.74 -13.48
N ALA A 33 8.30 10.90 -14.00
CA ALA A 33 9.57 10.98 -14.72
C ALA A 33 10.75 10.55 -13.79
N PRO A 34 11.68 9.69 -14.24
CA PRO A 34 12.70 9.05 -13.39
C PRO A 34 13.64 10.07 -12.73
N GLN A 35 13.82 10.02 -11.41
CA GLN A 35 14.84 10.81 -10.68
C GLN A 35 15.29 10.16 -9.38
N SER A 36 16.55 10.41 -8.97
CA SER A 36 17.08 10.12 -7.64
C SER A 36 16.52 11.10 -6.62
N LEU A 37 15.40 10.76 -5.97
CA LEU A 37 14.83 11.51 -4.86
C LEU A 37 15.54 11.18 -3.54
N LEU A 38 16.72 11.77 -3.31
CA LEU A 38 17.37 11.87 -2.00
C LEU A 38 18.06 10.58 -1.49
N ASP A 39 19.39 10.48 -1.59
CA ASP A 39 20.15 9.55 -0.75
C ASP A 39 19.94 9.94 0.73
N VAL A 40 19.06 9.24 1.44
CA VAL A 40 18.82 9.49 2.87
C VAL A 40 20.06 9.02 3.64
N ARG A 41 20.98 9.97 3.89
CA ARG A 41 22.17 9.77 4.69
C ARG A 41 21.78 9.87 6.17
N LEU A 42 21.40 8.74 6.78
CA LEU A 42 21.09 8.69 8.22
C LEU A 42 22.36 9.05 9.04
N PRO A 43 22.30 10.01 9.99
CA PRO A 43 23.48 10.56 10.67
C PRO A 43 24.38 9.56 11.42
N ARG A 44 23.95 8.31 11.63
CA ARG A 44 24.72 7.23 12.30
C ARG A 44 24.97 5.99 11.43
N MET A 45 24.58 5.99 10.16
CA MET A 45 24.68 4.83 9.28
C MET A 45 25.55 5.20 8.06
N ARG A 46 26.77 4.65 7.98
CA ARG A 46 27.74 4.91 6.90
C ARG A 46 27.33 4.39 5.52
N TRP A 47 26.21 3.68 5.42
CA TRP A 47 25.65 3.16 4.18
C TRP A 47 24.45 4.02 3.77
N GLY A 48 24.51 4.65 2.59
CA GLY A 48 23.35 5.31 1.99
C GLY A 48 22.26 4.27 1.75
N LEU A 49 21.11 4.45 2.38
CA LEU A 49 19.95 3.62 2.07
C LEU A 49 19.35 4.20 0.79
N GLY A 50 19.37 3.43 -0.30
CA GLY A 50 18.75 3.78 -1.59
C GLY A 50 17.22 3.90 -1.55
N ILE A 51 16.64 4.26 -0.39
CA ILE A 51 15.22 4.56 -0.16
C ILE A 51 14.76 5.73 -1.04
N GLY A 52 15.71 6.54 -1.51
CA GLY A 52 15.44 7.67 -2.37
C GLY A 52 15.57 7.43 -3.87
N ASP A 53 15.80 6.21 -4.34
CA ASP A 53 15.74 5.99 -5.78
C ASP A 53 14.28 5.87 -6.25
N ALA A 54 13.58 7.01 -6.28
CA ALA A 54 12.27 7.13 -6.89
C ALA A 54 12.32 7.15 -8.43
N SER A 55 13.42 6.72 -9.04
CA SER A 55 13.50 6.46 -10.48
C SER A 55 12.49 5.40 -10.95
N ARG A 56 11.78 4.75 -10.01
CA ARG A 56 10.74 3.75 -10.26
C ARG A 56 9.37 4.10 -9.66
N GLY A 57 9.17 5.35 -9.23
CA GLY A 57 7.86 5.90 -8.86
C GLY A 57 7.63 6.17 -7.37
N LEU A 58 6.42 6.62 -7.04
CA LEU A 58 5.92 7.06 -5.74
C LEU A 58 4.80 6.16 -5.18
N CYS A 59 4.78 4.86 -5.49
CA CYS A 59 3.69 3.95 -5.10
C CYS A 59 3.31 4.05 -3.60
N GLY A 60 4.30 4.06 -2.71
CA GLY A 60 4.09 4.26 -1.27
C GLY A 60 3.45 5.60 -0.90
N GLY A 61 3.88 6.67 -1.57
CA GLY A 61 3.31 8.00 -1.40
C GLY A 61 1.88 8.08 -1.90
N MET A 62 1.59 7.45 -3.05
CA MET A 62 0.25 7.38 -3.62
C MET A 62 -0.72 6.62 -2.70
N ILE A 63 -0.39 5.42 -2.23
CA ILE A 63 -1.31 4.66 -1.38
C ILE A 63 -1.57 5.35 -0.03
N PHE A 64 -0.57 6.03 0.54
CA PHE A 64 -0.76 6.78 1.78
C PHE A 64 -1.64 8.00 1.54
N ALA A 65 -1.44 8.72 0.44
CA ALA A 65 -2.27 9.86 0.06
C ALA A 65 -3.72 9.46 -0.26
N VAL A 66 -3.94 8.35 -0.96
CA VAL A 66 -5.29 7.78 -1.20
C VAL A 66 -5.98 7.46 0.12
N ARG A 67 -5.26 6.87 1.07
CA ARG A 67 -5.79 6.61 2.42
C ARG A 67 -6.11 7.92 3.17
N ASP A 68 -5.23 8.92 3.09
CA ASP A 68 -5.46 10.23 3.71
C ASP A 68 -6.73 10.93 3.16
N LEU A 69 -6.92 10.87 1.84
CA LEU A 69 -8.12 11.39 1.15
C LEU A 69 -9.38 10.67 1.60
N HIS A 70 -9.35 9.34 1.62
CA HIS A 70 -10.50 8.52 2.04
C HIS A 70 -10.87 8.79 3.50
N GLU A 71 -9.90 8.82 4.42
CA GLU A 71 -10.13 9.14 5.84
C GLU A 71 -10.63 10.59 6.04
N ALA A 72 -10.30 11.50 5.13
CA ALA A 72 -10.81 12.88 5.13
C ALA A 72 -12.18 13.05 4.45
N GLY A 73 -12.72 11.99 3.84
CA GLY A 73 -13.97 12.04 3.05
C GLY A 73 -13.84 12.85 1.77
N LEU A 74 -12.63 13.05 1.24
CA LEU A 74 -12.36 13.86 0.06
C LEU A 74 -12.30 13.01 -1.20
N ASP A 75 -12.79 13.57 -2.31
CA ASP A 75 -12.60 12.96 -3.62
C ASP A 75 -11.15 13.16 -4.10
N PRO A 76 -10.61 12.19 -4.86
CA PRO A 76 -9.30 12.36 -5.49
C PRO A 76 -9.36 13.49 -6.53
N PRO A 77 -8.22 14.17 -6.80
CA PRO A 77 -8.12 15.11 -7.90
C PRO A 77 -8.64 14.51 -9.22
N PRO A 78 -9.34 15.29 -10.05
CA PRO A 78 -9.88 14.79 -11.32
C PRO A 78 -8.79 14.52 -12.36
N ASP A 79 -7.57 14.98 -12.10
CA ASP A 79 -6.41 14.89 -12.98
C ASP A 79 -6.06 13.43 -13.31
N THR A 80 -5.91 13.15 -14.61
CA THR A 80 -5.51 11.83 -15.15
C THR A 80 -4.03 11.75 -15.47
N ALA A 81 -3.30 12.86 -15.37
CA ALA A 81 -1.85 12.92 -15.47
C ALA A 81 -1.22 13.03 -14.07
N PRO A 82 -0.05 12.41 -13.82
CA PRO A 82 0.68 12.59 -12.58
C PRO A 82 1.04 14.06 -12.33
N PRO A 83 1.02 14.54 -11.08
CA PRO A 83 1.35 15.93 -10.77
C PRO A 83 2.79 16.27 -11.15
N GLU A 84 2.97 17.46 -11.72
CA GLU A 84 4.28 17.99 -12.07
C GLU A 84 5.17 18.22 -10.84
N ARG A 85 6.48 18.16 -11.04
CA ARG A 85 7.44 18.52 -9.99
C ARG A 85 7.26 19.97 -9.57
N GLY A 86 7.47 20.23 -8.28
CA GLY A 86 7.25 21.54 -7.68
C GLY A 86 5.78 21.82 -7.35
N SER A 87 4.82 21.03 -7.85
CA SER A 87 3.43 21.16 -7.44
C SER A 87 3.24 20.74 -5.97
N PRO A 88 2.24 21.33 -5.26
CA PRO A 88 1.91 20.92 -3.90
C PRO A 88 1.58 19.43 -3.78
N LEU A 89 0.85 18.87 -4.75
CA LEU A 89 0.49 17.45 -4.77
C LEU A 89 1.72 16.56 -4.95
N TYR A 90 2.66 16.89 -5.84
CA TYR A 90 3.90 16.12 -5.98
C TYR A 90 4.72 16.13 -4.67
N ALA A 91 4.90 17.30 -4.05
CA ALA A 91 5.61 17.41 -2.78
C ALA A 91 4.92 16.61 -1.66
N TYR A 92 3.59 16.56 -1.67
CA TYR A 92 2.80 15.73 -0.77
C TYR A 92 3.08 14.24 -0.97
N LEU A 93 3.00 13.75 -2.20
CA LEU A 93 3.26 12.35 -2.52
C LEU A 93 4.68 11.93 -2.11
N VAL A 94 5.69 12.76 -2.34
CA VAL A 94 7.07 12.51 -1.89
C VAL A 94 7.16 12.43 -0.36
N ARG A 95 6.52 13.36 0.37
CA ARG A 95 6.49 13.30 1.85
C ARG A 95 5.83 12.01 2.35
N ARG A 96 4.73 11.60 1.71
CA ARG A 96 4.02 10.36 2.05
C ARG A 96 4.82 9.11 1.70
N LEU A 97 5.65 9.14 0.64
CA LEU A 97 6.58 8.06 0.32
C LEU A 97 7.58 7.85 1.46
N PHE A 98 8.23 8.91 1.95
CA PHE A 98 9.14 8.78 3.09
C PHE A 98 8.43 8.26 4.35
N ALA A 99 7.19 8.71 4.59
CA ALA A 99 6.39 8.23 5.71
C ALA A 99 6.05 6.74 5.59
N SER A 100 5.85 6.23 4.37
CA SER A 100 5.46 4.84 4.14
C SER A 100 6.58 3.83 4.42
N PHE A 101 7.83 4.29 4.43
CA PHE A 101 8.99 3.51 4.85
C PHE A 101 9.21 3.45 6.37
N ASP A 102 8.42 4.18 7.18
CA ASP A 102 8.42 4.17 8.66
C ASP A 102 9.84 4.10 9.28
N LEU A 103 10.71 5.04 8.90
CA LEU A 103 12.11 5.03 9.32
C LEU A 103 12.29 5.09 10.85
N PRO A 104 13.23 4.30 11.43
CA PRO A 104 14.07 3.28 10.78
C PRO A 104 13.40 1.89 10.69
N ARG A 105 12.26 1.69 11.38
CA ARG A 105 11.68 0.36 11.61
C ARG A 105 11.14 -0.30 10.34
N GLY A 106 10.42 0.44 9.51
CA GLY A 106 9.88 -0.08 8.25
C GLY A 106 10.96 -0.47 7.26
N VAL A 107 12.04 0.30 7.13
CA VAL A 107 13.19 -0.07 6.29
C VAL A 107 13.94 -1.29 6.82
N ALA A 108 14.17 -1.35 8.14
CA ALA A 108 14.74 -2.56 8.74
C ALA A 108 13.88 -3.79 8.46
N ARG A 109 12.55 -3.61 8.44
CA ARG A 109 11.59 -4.67 8.11
C ARG A 109 11.65 -5.08 6.64
N TYR A 110 11.69 -4.13 5.71
CA TYR A 110 11.92 -4.41 4.29
C TYR A 110 13.22 -5.20 4.10
N TYR A 111 14.33 -4.74 4.69
CA TYR A 111 15.62 -5.40 4.60
C TYR A 111 15.59 -6.83 5.18
N ALA A 112 15.01 -7.01 6.36
CA ALA A 112 14.93 -8.33 7.00
C ALA A 112 14.13 -9.35 6.17
N LEU A 113 13.06 -8.92 5.50
CA LEU A 113 12.27 -9.80 4.63
C LEU A 113 12.93 -9.99 3.26
N THR A 114 13.53 -8.95 2.68
CA THR A 114 14.28 -9.04 1.42
C THR A 114 15.53 -9.93 1.55
N TYR A 115 16.19 -9.94 2.71
CA TYR A 115 17.34 -10.80 2.98
C TYR A 115 16.97 -12.20 3.49
N GLY A 116 15.81 -12.36 4.12
CA GLY A 116 15.44 -13.62 4.76
C GLY A 116 15.28 -14.79 3.77
N PRO A 117 15.45 -16.04 4.23
CA PRO A 117 15.37 -17.21 3.38
C PRO A 117 13.94 -17.44 2.87
N ASP A 118 13.85 -17.92 1.63
CA ASP A 118 12.65 -18.49 1.04
C ASP A 118 12.37 -19.89 1.57
N ALA A 119 11.16 -20.40 1.33
CA ALA A 119 10.91 -21.81 1.49
C ALA A 119 11.89 -22.54 0.55
N VAL A 120 12.57 -23.56 1.06
CA VAL A 120 13.39 -24.42 0.20
C VAL A 120 12.43 -25.22 -0.66
N ASP A 121 12.15 -24.72 -1.85
CA ASP A 121 11.43 -25.48 -2.86
C ASP A 121 12.29 -26.69 -3.24
N GLY A 122 11.69 -27.88 -3.21
CA GLY A 122 12.24 -29.10 -3.80
C GLY A 122 12.38 -29.04 -5.34
N HIS A 123 12.42 -27.85 -5.93
CA HIS A 123 12.52 -27.63 -7.37
C HIS A 123 13.65 -26.63 -7.68
N ALA A 124 14.75 -27.18 -8.18
CA ALA A 124 15.93 -26.47 -8.66
C ALA A 124 15.62 -25.54 -9.84
N ASN A 125 16.13 -24.30 -9.80
CA ASN A 125 17.17 -23.79 -10.72
C ASN A 125 17.34 -22.28 -10.62
N GLN A 126 18.51 -21.83 -10.16
CA GLN A 126 19.21 -20.74 -10.84
C GLN A 126 20.69 -21.10 -10.93
N LYS A 127 21.08 -21.61 -12.10
CA LYS A 127 22.47 -21.82 -12.48
C LYS A 127 23.19 -20.47 -12.46
N ILE A 128 24.16 -20.31 -11.55
CA ILE A 128 25.34 -19.47 -11.76
C ILE A 128 26.53 -20.42 -11.70
N GLY A 129 27.27 -20.47 -12.80
CA GLY A 129 28.32 -21.45 -13.04
C GLY A 129 29.59 -21.25 -12.22
N GLN A 130 30.29 -22.38 -12.11
CA GLN A 130 31.75 -22.53 -12.16
C GLN A 130 32.56 -22.11 -10.92
N ASN A 131 32.69 -23.05 -9.97
CA ASN A 131 33.96 -23.70 -9.58
C ASN A 131 33.87 -24.20 -8.13
N ALA A 132 33.56 -25.48 -7.94
CA ALA A 132 33.73 -26.16 -6.66
C ALA A 132 34.84 -27.21 -6.81
N PRO A 133 35.94 -27.16 -6.04
CA PRO A 133 36.97 -28.16 -6.09
C PRO A 133 36.46 -29.47 -5.48
N ASN A 134 36.77 -30.55 -6.18
CA ASN A 134 36.45 -31.92 -5.84
C ASN A 134 37.10 -32.30 -4.50
N ARG A 135 36.32 -32.72 -3.49
CA ARG A 135 36.85 -33.43 -2.34
C ARG A 135 35.95 -34.61 -1.97
N ARG A 136 36.45 -35.78 -2.37
CA ARG A 136 36.17 -37.07 -1.75
C ARG A 136 36.46 -36.94 -0.26
N ASP A 137 35.50 -37.27 0.59
CA ASP A 137 35.73 -38.03 1.81
C ASP A 137 34.41 -38.42 2.48
N ALA A 138 34.33 -39.70 2.82
CA ALA A 138 33.22 -40.38 3.43
C ALA A 138 33.29 -40.32 4.97
N GLY A 139 32.12 -40.34 5.61
CA GLY A 139 31.93 -40.98 6.93
C GLY A 139 31.82 -40.06 8.15
N ARG A 140 30.59 -39.96 8.70
CA ARG A 140 30.25 -40.18 10.13
C ARG A 140 28.76 -39.89 10.39
N PRO A 141 28.00 -40.81 11.04
CA PRO A 141 26.68 -40.51 11.57
C PRO A 141 26.84 -39.95 12.99
N GLY A 142 26.59 -38.65 13.16
CA GLY A 142 26.70 -37.95 14.44
C GLY A 142 25.64 -36.88 14.57
N GLN A 143 24.60 -37.20 15.33
CA GLN A 143 23.73 -36.33 16.12
C GLN A 143 23.89 -34.81 15.87
N GLY A 144 23.05 -34.27 15.00
CA GLY A 144 22.67 -32.86 15.02
C GLY A 144 21.16 -32.83 14.92
N GLN A 145 20.48 -32.40 15.99
CA GLN A 145 19.06 -32.07 15.87
C GLN A 145 18.88 -31.18 14.64
N PRO A 146 17.99 -31.51 13.69
CA PRO A 146 17.82 -30.67 12.52
C PRO A 146 17.37 -29.31 13.05
N TYR A 147 18.21 -28.30 12.85
CA TYR A 147 17.90 -26.90 13.07
C TYR A 147 16.42 -26.69 12.83
N ALA A 148 15.66 -26.35 13.89
CA ALA A 148 14.25 -26.02 13.77
C ALA A 148 14.10 -25.13 12.53
N ARG A 149 13.48 -25.66 11.47
CA ARG A 149 13.44 -24.99 10.17
C ARG A 149 12.91 -23.59 10.42
N ARG A 150 13.78 -22.57 10.32
CA ARG A 150 13.34 -21.19 10.46
C ARG A 150 12.26 -21.03 9.39
N ALA A 151 11.02 -20.75 9.82
CA ALA A 151 9.94 -20.47 8.87
C ALA A 151 10.44 -19.41 7.88
N ASP A 152 10.22 -19.67 6.59
CA ASP A 152 10.59 -18.78 5.50
C ASP A 152 9.86 -17.44 5.61
N VAL A 153 10.31 -16.46 4.83
CA VAL A 153 9.76 -15.11 4.87
C VAL A 153 8.27 -15.06 4.54
N GLY A 154 7.78 -15.90 3.63
CA GLY A 154 6.38 -15.97 3.23
C GLY A 154 5.50 -16.48 4.36
N ARG A 155 5.86 -17.63 4.94
CA ARG A 155 5.13 -18.20 6.08
C ARG A 155 5.07 -17.25 7.28
N ARG A 156 6.20 -16.63 7.65
CA ARG A 156 6.23 -15.66 8.76
C ARG A 156 5.40 -14.41 8.47
N SER A 157 5.44 -13.95 7.22
CA SER A 157 4.64 -12.83 6.74
C SER A 157 3.16 -13.14 6.88
N ILE A 158 2.68 -14.23 6.27
CA ILE A 158 1.26 -14.62 6.29
C ILE A 158 0.76 -14.73 7.73
N ALA A 159 1.43 -15.53 8.57
CA ALA A 159 1.00 -15.77 9.95
C ALA A 159 1.02 -14.50 10.81
N GLY A 160 2.04 -13.65 10.64
CA GLY A 160 2.22 -12.45 11.45
C GLY A 160 1.35 -11.27 11.01
N GLU A 161 1.06 -11.14 9.71
CA GLU A 161 0.48 -9.93 9.13
C GLU A 161 -1.02 -10.06 8.89
N TRP A 162 -1.50 -11.25 8.51
CA TRP A 162 -2.92 -11.46 8.20
C TRP A 162 -3.86 -11.01 9.34
N PRO A 163 -3.66 -11.39 10.62
CA PRO A 163 -4.58 -10.96 11.68
C PRO A 163 -4.69 -9.44 11.84
N ARG A 164 -3.60 -8.70 11.57
CA ARG A 164 -3.58 -7.24 11.66
C ARG A 164 -4.25 -6.57 10.46
N ILE A 165 -4.05 -7.13 9.26
CA ILE A 165 -4.71 -6.66 8.04
C ILE A 165 -6.21 -6.91 8.14
N ARG A 166 -6.60 -8.12 8.56
CA ARG A 166 -8.00 -8.47 8.83
C ARG A 166 -8.63 -7.50 9.82
N LEU A 167 -7.96 -7.22 10.95
CA LEU A 167 -8.48 -6.27 11.95
C LEU A 167 -8.70 -4.87 11.36
N ASP A 168 -7.79 -4.35 10.54
CA ASP A 168 -7.99 -3.07 9.86
C ASP A 168 -9.25 -3.12 8.97
N LEU A 169 -9.39 -4.15 8.14
CA LEU A 169 -10.52 -4.28 7.20
C LEU A 169 -11.85 -4.53 7.93
N ASP A 170 -11.87 -5.35 8.98
CA ASP A 170 -13.05 -5.60 9.83
C ASP A 170 -13.49 -4.33 10.57
N THR A 171 -12.57 -3.40 10.82
CA THR A 171 -12.87 -2.10 11.45
C THR A 171 -13.07 -0.96 10.43
N GLY A 172 -13.23 -1.29 9.15
CA GLY A 172 -13.50 -0.33 8.08
C GLY A 172 -12.32 0.57 7.75
N ARG A 173 -11.07 0.12 7.98
CA ARG A 173 -9.85 0.88 7.69
C ARG A 173 -9.06 0.25 6.54
N LEU A 174 -8.64 1.09 5.60
CA LEU A 174 -7.71 0.67 4.54
C LEU A 174 -6.37 0.25 5.15
N SER A 175 -5.76 -0.83 4.65
CA SER A 175 -4.51 -1.39 5.20
C SER A 175 -3.36 -1.26 4.19
N PRO A 176 -2.44 -0.28 4.36
CA PRO A 176 -1.27 -0.13 3.50
C PRO A 176 -0.32 -1.31 3.68
N LEU A 177 0.13 -1.90 2.58
CA LEU A 177 0.99 -3.07 2.57
C LEU A 177 2.31 -2.77 1.86
N GLY A 178 3.42 -3.15 2.49
CA GLY A 178 4.71 -3.34 1.81
C GLY A 178 4.78 -4.73 1.18
N ILE A 179 5.14 -4.81 -0.09
CA ILE A 179 5.23 -6.04 -0.88
C ILE A 179 6.69 -6.35 -1.21
N ILE A 180 7.15 -7.54 -0.84
CA ILE A 180 8.53 -7.98 -1.03
C ILE A 180 8.62 -8.86 -2.27
N THR A 181 9.37 -8.41 -3.28
CA THR A 181 9.43 -9.08 -4.59
C THR A 181 10.80 -9.69 -4.89
N VAL A 182 11.85 -9.22 -4.21
CA VAL A 182 13.23 -9.61 -4.49
C VAL A 182 13.88 -10.26 -3.28
N HIS A 183 14.80 -11.17 -3.53
CA HIS A 183 15.77 -11.65 -2.57
C HIS A 183 17.10 -10.93 -2.83
N SER A 184 17.57 -10.14 -1.85
CA SER A 184 18.86 -9.45 -1.97
C SER A 184 19.44 -9.06 -0.62
N ALA A 185 20.77 -9.06 -0.52
CA ALA A 185 21.51 -8.43 0.56
C ALA A 185 21.85 -6.95 0.27
N ASP A 186 21.60 -6.45 -0.95
CA ASP A 186 21.92 -5.08 -1.34
C ASP A 186 20.79 -4.11 -0.95
N PRO A 187 20.98 -3.21 0.02
CA PRO A 187 19.95 -2.26 0.46
C PRO A 187 19.55 -1.25 -0.63
N ARG A 188 20.34 -1.09 -1.71
CA ARG A 188 19.97 -0.25 -2.85
C ARG A 188 18.86 -0.87 -3.70
N ARG A 189 18.62 -2.18 -3.56
CA ARG A 189 17.55 -2.88 -4.27
C ARG A 189 16.19 -2.81 -3.57
N LEU A 190 16.10 -2.09 -2.45
CA LEU A 190 14.83 -1.88 -1.73
C LEU A 190 13.74 -1.25 -2.60
N GLY A 191 14.11 -0.37 -3.55
CA GLY A 191 13.17 0.21 -4.52
C GLY A 191 12.60 -0.79 -5.55
N LEU A 192 13.03 -2.06 -5.53
CA LEU A 192 12.39 -3.12 -6.32
C LEU A 192 11.15 -3.68 -5.61
N ASN A 193 11.01 -3.49 -4.31
CA ASN A 193 9.80 -3.84 -3.58
C ASN A 193 8.67 -2.87 -3.96
N HIS A 194 7.43 -3.26 -3.68
CA HIS A 194 6.25 -2.50 -4.08
C HIS A 194 5.37 -2.17 -2.88
N GLN A 195 4.38 -1.30 -3.07
CA GLN A 195 3.43 -0.90 -2.04
C GLN A 195 2.01 -0.84 -2.62
N VAL A 196 1.07 -1.48 -1.94
CA VAL A 196 -0.36 -1.57 -2.31
C VAL A 196 -1.25 -1.24 -1.11
N LEU A 197 -2.53 -1.00 -1.34
CA LEU A 197 -3.49 -0.68 -0.28
C LEU A 197 -4.63 -1.70 -0.26
N ALA A 198 -4.67 -2.57 0.75
CA ALA A 198 -5.76 -3.52 0.90
C ALA A 198 -7.04 -2.80 1.34
N TYR A 199 -8.16 -3.16 0.70
CA TYR A 199 -9.46 -2.54 0.93
C TYR A 199 -10.61 -3.54 1.14
N ALA A 200 -10.42 -4.81 0.80
CA ALA A 200 -11.38 -5.86 1.10
C ALA A 200 -10.70 -7.22 1.18
N TYR A 201 -11.40 -8.19 1.75
CA TYR A 201 -11.01 -9.59 1.72
C TYR A 201 -12.21 -10.53 1.65
N GLU A 202 -11.96 -11.72 1.12
CA GLU A 202 -12.79 -12.90 1.30
C GLU A 202 -11.90 -14.04 1.84
N GLN A 203 -12.41 -14.78 2.82
CA GLN A 203 -11.76 -15.95 3.39
C GLN A 203 -12.73 -17.12 3.40
N VAL A 204 -12.34 -18.22 2.75
CA VAL A 204 -13.07 -19.49 2.74
C VAL A 204 -12.20 -20.54 3.43
N GLY A 205 -12.58 -20.93 4.65
CA GLY A 205 -11.72 -21.78 5.47
C GLY A 205 -10.34 -21.14 5.69
N ALA A 206 -9.28 -21.78 5.17
CA ALA A 206 -7.91 -21.27 5.26
C ALA A 206 -7.48 -20.40 4.06
N ALA A 207 -8.22 -20.44 2.95
CA ALA A 207 -7.89 -19.67 1.76
C ALA A 207 -8.34 -18.21 1.93
N VAL A 208 -7.42 -17.27 1.76
CA VAL A 208 -7.67 -15.83 1.87
C VAL A 208 -7.38 -15.17 0.52
N THR A 209 -8.29 -14.32 0.06
CA THR A 209 -8.10 -13.43 -1.09
C THR A 209 -8.30 -11.99 -0.62
N LEU A 210 -7.24 -11.19 -0.71
CA LEU A 210 -7.29 -9.75 -0.53
C LEU A 210 -7.62 -9.06 -1.85
N ARG A 211 -8.43 -8.01 -1.80
CA ARG A 211 -8.55 -7.00 -2.85
C ARG A 211 -7.68 -5.81 -2.48
N VAL A 212 -6.87 -5.34 -3.43
CA VAL A 212 -5.88 -4.28 -3.20
C VAL A 212 -5.97 -3.18 -4.26
N HIS A 213 -5.76 -1.94 -3.88
CA HIS A 213 -5.43 -0.88 -4.84
C HIS A 213 -3.93 -0.94 -5.12
N ASP A 214 -3.58 -1.10 -6.40
CA ASP A 214 -2.22 -1.02 -6.92
C ASP A 214 -2.03 0.27 -7.74
N PRO A 215 -1.19 1.22 -7.31
CA PRO A 215 -0.91 2.45 -8.06
C PRO A 215 -0.29 2.25 -9.46
N ASN A 216 0.22 1.06 -9.77
CA ASN A 216 0.76 0.74 -11.09
C ASN A 216 -0.31 0.20 -12.07
N THR A 217 -1.52 -0.11 -11.57
CA THR A 217 -2.61 -0.66 -12.40
C THR A 217 -3.44 0.46 -13.00
N ALA A 218 -3.76 0.34 -14.29
CA ALA A 218 -4.62 1.29 -15.01
C ALA A 218 -6.03 1.33 -14.40
N LEU A 219 -6.67 2.50 -14.49
CA LEU A 219 -7.93 2.80 -13.79
C LEU A 219 -9.07 1.83 -14.16
N ASP A 220 -9.14 1.40 -15.42
CA ASP A 220 -10.12 0.45 -15.97
C ASP A 220 -10.03 -0.95 -15.35
N ARG A 221 -8.89 -1.30 -14.75
CA ARG A 221 -8.66 -2.59 -14.06
C ARG A 221 -8.38 -2.43 -12.57
N ALA A 222 -8.56 -1.23 -12.02
CA ALA A 222 -8.11 -0.91 -10.68
C ALA A 222 -8.84 -1.69 -9.57
N ASP A 223 -10.09 -2.11 -9.83
CA ASP A 223 -10.94 -2.81 -8.85
C ASP A 223 -10.69 -4.33 -8.80
N ASP A 224 -9.98 -4.87 -9.79
CA ASP A 224 -9.80 -6.33 -9.97
C ASP A 224 -8.46 -6.86 -9.43
N VAL A 225 -7.66 -6.01 -8.81
CA VAL A 225 -6.33 -6.42 -8.31
C VAL A 225 -6.47 -7.21 -7.01
N THR A 226 -5.88 -8.41 -7.00
CA THR A 226 -5.97 -9.37 -5.90
C THR A 226 -4.61 -9.87 -5.45
N MET A 227 -4.57 -10.35 -4.21
CA MET A 227 -3.46 -11.11 -3.63
C MET A 227 -4.05 -12.22 -2.76
N SER A 228 -3.68 -13.47 -3.00
CA SER A 228 -4.27 -14.66 -2.35
C SER A 228 -3.19 -15.54 -1.72
N PHE A 229 -3.53 -16.19 -0.61
CA PHE A 229 -2.67 -17.10 0.12
C PHE A 229 -3.50 -18.09 0.97
N ASP A 230 -2.90 -19.21 1.35
CA ASP A 230 -3.54 -20.26 2.16
C ASP A 230 -2.90 -20.32 3.56
N LEU A 231 -3.71 -20.12 4.61
CA LEU A 231 -3.24 -20.15 6.00
C LEU A 231 -2.84 -21.56 6.47
N ALA A 232 -3.41 -22.60 5.87
CA ALA A 232 -3.10 -24.00 6.17
C ALA A 232 -1.90 -24.50 5.35
N ARG A 233 -1.66 -23.90 4.18
CA ARG A 233 -0.50 -24.17 3.31
C ARG A 233 0.27 -22.89 3.00
N PRO A 234 0.87 -22.24 4.01
CA PRO A 234 1.59 -20.98 3.81
C PRO A 234 2.86 -21.12 2.96
N ASP A 235 3.32 -22.36 2.73
CA ASP A 235 4.40 -22.77 1.85
C ASP A 235 3.97 -22.88 0.38
N ALA A 236 2.66 -22.89 0.07
CA ALA A 236 2.15 -22.88 -1.30
C ALA A 236 2.41 -21.56 -2.04
N GLY A 237 2.87 -20.53 -1.33
CA GLY A 237 3.21 -19.23 -1.89
C GLY A 237 2.05 -18.21 -1.84
N ILE A 238 2.25 -17.12 -2.56
CA ILE A 238 1.31 -15.99 -2.65
C ILE A 238 1.03 -15.74 -4.13
N ASP A 239 -0.23 -15.91 -4.53
CA ASP A 239 -0.71 -15.59 -5.88
C ASP A 239 -1.17 -14.14 -5.93
N HIS A 240 -0.98 -13.46 -7.05
CA HIS A 240 -1.39 -12.06 -7.19
C HIS A 240 -1.56 -11.61 -8.64
N SER A 241 -2.35 -10.55 -8.84
CA SER A 241 -2.46 -9.80 -10.10
C SER A 241 -1.80 -8.43 -10.05
N ILE A 242 -1.05 -8.12 -8.98
CA ILE A 242 -0.33 -6.85 -8.79
C ILE A 242 0.65 -6.58 -9.95
N SER A 243 0.63 -5.37 -10.49
CA SER A 243 1.42 -4.87 -11.61
C SER A 243 2.87 -4.56 -11.19
N ILE A 244 3.62 -5.62 -10.89
CA ILE A 244 5.04 -5.58 -10.52
C ILE A 244 5.95 -6.20 -11.59
N GLY A 245 5.49 -6.30 -12.84
CA GLY A 245 6.30 -6.81 -13.96
C GLY A 245 6.58 -8.32 -13.88
N GLY A 246 5.58 -9.11 -13.46
CA GLY A 246 5.66 -10.57 -13.39
C GLY A 246 6.55 -11.14 -12.29
N ARG A 247 7.12 -10.29 -11.42
CA ARG A 247 7.90 -10.74 -10.26
C ARG A 247 6.97 -11.37 -9.22
N PRO A 248 7.43 -12.40 -8.48
CA PRO A 248 6.65 -13.03 -7.43
C PRO A 248 6.51 -12.11 -6.20
N VAL A 249 5.55 -12.42 -5.34
CA VAL A 249 5.48 -11.90 -3.96
C VAL A 249 6.06 -12.94 -3.01
N ARG A 250 7.21 -12.65 -2.42
CA ARG A 250 7.88 -13.51 -1.42
C ARG A 250 7.28 -13.36 -0.03
N ALA A 251 6.88 -12.13 0.30
CA ALA A 251 6.34 -11.75 1.59
C ALA A 251 5.62 -10.40 1.45
N PHE A 252 4.80 -10.07 2.45
CA PHE A 252 4.20 -8.76 2.60
C PHE A 252 4.26 -8.32 4.06
N PHE A 253 3.87 -7.07 4.32
CA PHE A 253 3.59 -6.65 5.68
C PHE A 253 2.69 -5.44 5.72
N ARG A 254 1.92 -5.32 6.81
CA ARG A 254 1.16 -4.11 7.11
C ARG A 254 2.12 -2.98 7.47
N SER A 255 2.16 -1.95 6.64
CA SER A 255 2.93 -0.74 6.90
C SER A 255 2.28 0.06 8.03
N ARG A 256 3.12 0.67 8.87
CA ARG A 256 2.61 1.58 9.90
C ARG A 256 2.11 2.85 9.23
N TYR A 257 0.90 3.26 9.60
CA TYR A 257 0.26 4.44 9.02
C TYR A 257 0.00 5.51 10.08
N ARG A 258 0.22 6.76 9.69
CA ARG A 258 -0.19 7.95 10.42
C ARG A 258 -0.86 8.90 9.45
N TRP A 259 -2.09 9.29 9.75
CA TRP A 259 -2.86 10.23 8.94
C TRP A 259 -2.14 11.57 8.81
N THR A 260 -2.30 12.20 7.66
CA THR A 260 -1.81 13.55 7.37
C THR A 260 -2.87 14.28 6.56
N ASP A 261 -3.15 15.54 6.88
CA ASP A 261 -4.16 16.31 6.15
C ASP A 261 -3.75 16.53 4.69
N PRO A 262 -4.53 16.03 3.71
CA PRO A 262 -4.22 16.20 2.29
C PRO A 262 -4.65 17.58 1.76
N ARG A 263 -5.52 18.33 2.45
CA ARG A 263 -6.10 19.58 1.92
C ARG A 263 -5.07 20.62 1.46
N PRO A 264 -3.95 20.87 2.17
CA PRO A 264 -2.94 21.82 1.70
C PRO A 264 -2.34 21.45 0.34
N ALA A 265 -2.33 20.16 -0.02
CA ALA A 265 -1.78 19.68 -1.29
C ALA A 265 -2.77 19.73 -2.46
N LEU A 266 -4.06 19.88 -2.17
CA LEU A 266 -5.15 19.94 -3.15
C LEU A 266 -5.51 21.36 -3.58
N ARG A 267 -4.98 22.38 -2.87
CA ARG A 267 -5.24 23.79 -3.21
C ARG A 267 -4.70 24.10 -4.60
N ARG A 268 -5.51 24.76 -5.42
CA ARG A 268 -5.05 25.28 -6.70
C ARG A 268 -4.28 26.57 -6.47
N VAL A 269 -3.31 26.84 -7.34
CA VAL A 269 -2.65 28.15 -7.40
C VAL A 269 -3.74 29.17 -7.77
N GLY A 270 -4.16 29.99 -6.80
CA GLY A 270 -5.25 30.96 -6.95
C GLY A 270 -6.28 30.98 -5.81
N ASP A 271 -6.34 29.93 -4.97
CA ASP A 271 -7.33 29.84 -3.88
C ASP A 271 -7.03 30.74 -2.66
N ASP A 272 -5.86 31.39 -2.63
CA ASP A 272 -5.44 32.33 -1.56
C ASP A 272 -5.76 33.80 -1.90
N HIS A 273 -6.92 34.10 -2.51
CA HIS A 273 -7.43 35.47 -2.46
C HIS A 273 -8.10 35.70 -1.10
N PRO A 274 -7.66 36.66 -0.27
CA PRO A 274 -8.45 37.06 0.89
C PRO A 274 -9.80 37.53 0.36
N ARG A 275 -10.90 36.97 0.88
CA ARG A 275 -12.22 37.58 0.74
C ARG A 275 -12.16 38.92 1.47
N THR A 276 -11.75 39.98 0.78
CA THR A 276 -11.97 41.35 1.22
C THR A 276 -13.48 41.55 1.21
N GLY A 277 -14.06 41.48 2.40
CA GLY A 277 -15.45 41.82 2.63
C GLY A 277 -15.66 43.30 2.29
N LEU A 278 -16.36 43.54 1.19
CA LEU A 278 -17.17 44.73 1.03
C LEU A 278 -18.61 44.27 0.82
N SER A 279 -19.40 44.44 1.88
CA SER A 279 -20.85 44.39 1.83
C SER A 279 -21.35 45.59 1.03
N PRO A 280 -22.22 45.40 0.02
CA PRO A 280 -23.11 46.48 -0.40
C PRO A 280 -24.27 46.49 0.58
N THR A 281 -24.21 47.44 1.52
CA THR A 281 -25.39 47.95 2.20
C THR A 281 -26.25 48.64 1.14
N GLN A 282 -27.48 48.17 0.96
CA GLN A 282 -28.65 49.02 0.78
C GLN A 282 -29.91 48.19 1.04
N ALA A 283 -30.29 48.18 2.31
CA ALA A 283 -31.66 47.90 2.70
C ALA A 283 -32.55 49.04 2.19
N ILE A 284 -33.52 48.71 1.33
CA ILE A 284 -34.69 49.55 1.08
C ILE A 284 -35.79 49.03 2.01
N PRO A 285 -36.41 49.86 2.86
CA PRO A 285 -37.47 49.40 3.76
C PRO A 285 -38.78 49.23 3.00
N TYR A 286 -39.53 48.20 3.42
CA TYR A 286 -40.94 47.99 3.12
C TYR A 286 -41.78 49.24 3.42
N ALA A 287 -42.68 49.60 2.50
CA ALA A 287 -43.90 50.34 2.82
C ALA A 287 -45.07 49.61 2.15
N CYS A 288 -45.77 48.82 2.95
CA CYS A 288 -47.12 48.34 2.67
C CYS A 288 -48.07 49.44 3.18
N SER A 289 -48.89 50.04 2.30
CA SER A 289 -50.00 50.90 2.71
C SER A 289 -51.24 50.56 1.91
N ALA A 290 -52.12 49.77 2.51
CA ALA A 290 -53.52 49.69 2.17
C ALA A 290 -54.31 49.94 3.46
N SER A 291 -55.02 51.06 3.53
CA SER A 291 -56.28 51.21 4.27
C SER A 291 -56.95 52.51 3.82
N ASP A 292 -58.06 52.34 3.12
CA ASP A 292 -59.19 53.27 3.14
C ASP A 292 -59.63 53.53 4.59
N ASP A 293 -60.05 54.76 4.89
CA ASP A 293 -61.48 55.08 5.17
C ASP A 293 -61.62 56.40 5.96
N ARG A 294 -62.71 57.12 5.63
CA ARG A 294 -63.40 58.21 6.36
C ARG A 294 -62.97 59.67 6.19
N ARG A 295 -63.77 60.30 5.32
CA ARG A 295 -64.16 61.71 5.33
C ARG A 295 -65.39 61.88 6.24
N SER A 296 -65.32 62.71 7.27
CA SER A 296 -66.46 63.27 8.02
C SER A 296 -65.97 64.44 8.86
N GLY A 297 -66.55 65.64 8.68
CA GLY A 297 -66.31 66.83 9.49
C GLY A 297 -65.58 67.94 8.76
#